data_AF-A0A1Y5LM57-F1
#
_entry.id   AF-A0A1Y5LM57-F1
#
_cell.length_a   1.000
_cell.length_b   1.000
_cell.length_c   1.000
_cell.angle_alpha   90.00
_cell.angle_beta   90.00
_cell.angle_gamma   90.00
#
_symmetry.space_group_name_H-M   'P 1'
#
loop_
_entity.id
_entity.type
_entity.pdbx_description
1 polymer ?
#
loop_
_entity_poly.entity_id
_entity_poly.type
_entity_poly.pdbx_seq_one_letter_code
_entity_poly.pdbx_strand_id
1 'polypeptide(L)'
;MDAKVVSQQAVSEAAEVVAGKIDTLLERATDLVLGAPVAGSMQWRQAFAARDTPAGHAALELRARVKIAIAEGASVYLRDEVERLYRTGAFAPPAAPVESPARRSQSRAHRRSIPENQQLTIW
;
A
#
# COMPACT_ATOMS: atom_id res chain seq x y z
N MET A 1 0.87 22.27 -37.08
CA MET A 1 0.26 21.38 -36.05
C MET A 1 0.19 22.20 -34.79
N ASP A 2 -0.97 22.81 -34.52
CA ASP A 2 -1.15 23.64 -33.33
C ASP A 2 -1.14 22.74 -32.08
N ALA A 3 -0.24 23.04 -31.14
CA ALA A 3 -0.20 22.34 -29.86
C ALA A 3 -1.48 22.69 -29.09
N LYS A 4 -2.33 21.69 -28.84
CA LYS A 4 -3.51 21.84 -28.00
C LYS A 4 -3.06 22.19 -26.58
N VAL A 5 -3.27 23.44 -26.16
CA VAL A 5 -2.94 23.89 -24.81
C VAL A 5 -3.95 23.29 -23.83
N VAL A 6 -3.48 22.45 -22.91
CA VAL A 6 -4.29 21.91 -21.81
C VAL A 6 -4.27 22.92 -20.66
N SER A 7 -5.44 23.27 -20.12
CA SER A 7 -5.50 24.21 -18.98
C SER A 7 -5.02 23.54 -17.70
N GLN A 8 -4.31 24.29 -16.86
CA GLN A 8 -3.88 23.81 -15.54
C GLN A 8 -5.08 23.44 -14.66
N GLN A 9 -6.19 24.18 -14.80
CA GLN A 9 -7.44 23.90 -14.10
C GLN A 9 -7.98 22.51 -14.44
N ALA A 10 -8.01 22.12 -15.72
CA ALA A 10 -8.48 20.80 -16.13
C ALA A 10 -7.58 19.67 -15.61
N VAL A 11 -6.26 19.92 -15.49
CA VAL A 11 -5.33 18.96 -14.87
C VAL A 11 -5.60 18.81 -13.38
N SER A 12 -5.88 19.91 -12.67
CA SER A 12 -6.22 19.89 -11.24
C SER A 12 -7.51 19.12 -10.97
N GLU A 13 -8.57 19.40 -11.74
CA GLU A 13 -9.85 18.71 -11.62
C GLU A 13 -9.70 17.20 -11.90
N ALA A 14 -8.93 16.83 -12.93
CA ALA A 14 -8.63 15.44 -13.21
C ALA A 14 -7.84 14.78 -12.07
N ALA A 15 -6.89 15.48 -11.47
CA ALA A 15 -6.12 14.98 -10.33
C ALA A 15 -7.01 14.73 -9.10
N GLU A 16 -7.96 15.62 -8.81
CA GLU A 16 -8.93 15.42 -7.72
C GLU A 16 -9.81 14.19 -7.94
N VAL A 17 -10.30 13.98 -9.17
CA VAL A 17 -11.07 12.78 -9.53
C VAL A 17 -10.24 11.50 -9.35
N VAL A 18 -8.97 11.54 -9.74
CA VAL A 18 -8.03 10.41 -9.55
C VAL A 18 -7.80 10.15 -8.07
N ALA A 19 -7.55 11.19 -7.26
CA ALA A 19 -7.36 11.07 -5.83
C ALA A 19 -8.58 10.41 -5.14
N GLY A 20 -9.80 10.85 -5.46
CA GLY A 20 -11.03 10.25 -4.93
C GLY A 20 -11.21 8.77 -5.31
N LYS A 21 -10.79 8.39 -6.53
CA LYS A 21 -10.80 6.98 -6.97
C LYS A 21 -9.79 6.13 -6.19
N ILE A 22 -8.59 6.67 -5.98
CA ILE A 22 -7.54 5.99 -5.19
C ILE A 22 -8.03 5.75 -3.77
N ASP A 23 -8.63 6.76 -3.13
CA ASP A 23 -9.20 6.63 -1.78
C ASP A 23 -10.26 5.53 -1.72
N THR A 24 -11.19 5.51 -2.69
CA THR A 24 -12.20 4.44 -2.80
C THR A 24 -11.57 3.05 -2.96
N LEU A 25 -10.50 2.92 -3.75
CA LEU A 25 -9.81 1.65 -3.95
C LEU A 25 -9.08 1.20 -2.67
N LEU A 26 -8.50 2.12 -1.91
CA LEU A 26 -7.85 1.82 -0.64
C LEU A 26 -8.85 1.39 0.42
N GLU A 27 -10.03 2.01 0.50
CA GLU A 27 -11.11 1.55 1.39
C GLU A 27 -11.51 0.11 1.07
N ARG A 28 -11.72 -0.21 -0.22
CA ARG A 28 -12.07 -1.56 -0.66
C ARG A 28 -10.97 -2.58 -0.41
N ALA A 29 -9.71 -2.21 -0.65
CA ALA A 29 -8.57 -3.08 -0.35
C ALA A 29 -8.47 -3.36 1.15
N THR A 30 -8.71 -2.33 1.98
CA THR A 30 -8.73 -2.47 3.44
C THR A 30 -9.85 -3.39 3.91
N ASP A 31 -11.06 -3.25 3.34
CA ASP A 31 -12.19 -4.14 3.62
C ASP A 31 -11.87 -5.60 3.29
N LEU A 32 -11.21 -5.85 2.16
CA LEU A 32 -10.80 -7.20 1.76
C LEU A 32 -9.77 -7.79 2.72
N VAL A 33 -8.77 -7.00 3.13
CA VAL A 33 -7.72 -7.45 4.07
C VAL A 33 -8.30 -7.76 5.45
N LEU A 34 -9.25 -6.94 5.92
CA LEU A 34 -9.86 -7.10 7.24
C LEU A 34 -11.02 -8.09 7.26
N GLY A 35 -11.46 -8.60 6.10
CA GLY A 35 -12.66 -9.42 6.01
C GLY A 35 -13.91 -8.67 6.50
N ALA A 36 -14.04 -7.39 6.11
CA ALA A 36 -15.13 -6.54 6.55
C ALA A 36 -16.49 -7.17 6.21
N PRO A 37 -17.47 -7.13 7.14
CA PRO A 37 -18.76 -7.75 6.93
C PRO A 37 -19.53 -7.03 5.83
N VAL A 38 -20.23 -7.80 4.99
CA VAL A 38 -21.08 -7.28 3.91
C VAL A 38 -22.10 -6.28 4.48
N ALA A 39 -22.20 -5.11 3.86
CA ALA A 39 -23.15 -4.07 4.27
C ALA A 39 -24.58 -4.62 4.36
N GLY A 40 -25.29 -4.28 5.44
CA GLY A 40 -26.65 -4.77 5.69
C GLY A 40 -26.74 -6.22 6.22
N SER A 41 -25.63 -6.95 6.31
CA SER A 41 -25.60 -8.24 7.01
C SER A 41 -25.81 -8.07 8.52
N MET A 42 -26.14 -9.16 9.22
CA MET A 42 -26.27 -9.15 10.68
C MET A 42 -24.95 -8.76 11.37
N GLN A 43 -23.82 -9.31 10.89
CA GLN A 43 -22.48 -8.99 11.40
C GLN A 43 -22.14 -7.51 11.19
N TRP A 44 -22.49 -6.95 10.03
CA TRP A 44 -22.32 -5.51 9.78
C TRP A 44 -23.14 -4.66 10.74
N ARG A 45 -24.41 -5.01 10.98
CA ARG A 45 -25.26 -4.27 11.94
C ARG A 45 -24.69 -4.32 13.37
N GLN A 46 -24.18 -5.47 13.78
CA GLN A 46 -23.55 -5.65 15.10
C GLN A 46 -22.27 -4.81 15.22
N ALA A 47 -21.38 -4.88 14.23
CA ALA A 47 -20.15 -4.09 14.19
C ALA A 47 -20.47 -2.59 14.19
N PHE A 48 -21.47 -2.16 13.42
CA PHE A 48 -21.90 -0.77 13.36
C PHE A 48 -22.51 -0.28 14.69
N ALA A 49 -23.31 -1.10 15.36
CA ALA A 49 -23.86 -0.77 16.68
C ALA A 49 -22.76 -0.65 17.76
N ALA A 50 -21.67 -1.40 17.62
CA ALA A 50 -20.54 -1.40 18.55
C ALA A 50 -19.46 -0.35 18.24
N ARG A 51 -19.64 0.48 17.19
CA ARG A 51 -18.58 1.38 16.68
C ARG A 51 -18.08 2.41 17.70
N ASP A 52 -18.98 2.87 18.58
CA ASP A 52 -18.72 3.94 19.56
C ASP A 52 -18.26 3.34 20.92
N THR A 53 -17.91 2.05 20.94
CA THR A 53 -17.31 1.38 22.09
C THR A 53 -15.79 1.40 21.99
N PRO A 54 -15.04 1.16 23.09
CA PRO A 54 -13.58 1.03 23.03
C PRO A 54 -13.10 -0.01 22.00
N ALA A 55 -13.82 -1.12 21.85
CA ALA A 55 -13.51 -2.13 20.84
C ALA A 55 -13.76 -1.61 19.41
N GLY A 56 -14.83 -0.85 19.19
CA GLY A 56 -15.12 -0.19 17.92
C GLY A 56 -14.06 0.84 17.53
N HIS A 57 -13.60 1.64 18.49
CA HIS A 57 -12.50 2.59 18.29
C HIS A 57 -11.18 1.87 17.96
N ALA A 58 -10.82 0.81 18.68
CA ALA A 58 -9.64 0.00 18.38
C ALA A 58 -9.70 -0.64 16.97
N ALA A 59 -10.89 -1.09 16.55
CA ALA A 59 -11.10 -1.61 15.20
C ALA A 59 -10.94 -0.52 14.12
N LEU A 60 -11.39 0.72 14.40
CA LEU A 60 -11.20 1.86 13.51
C LEU A 60 -9.72 2.25 13.40
N GLU A 61 -8.98 2.25 14.51
CA GLU A 61 -7.53 2.49 14.50
C GLU A 61 -6.79 1.42 13.69
N LEU A 62 -7.14 0.15 13.86
CA LEU A 62 -6.59 -0.95 13.07
C LEU A 62 -6.87 -0.75 11.58
N ARG A 63 -8.11 -0.36 11.22
CA ARG A 63 -8.48 -0.03 9.83
C ARG A 63 -7.59 1.05 9.24
N ALA A 64 -7.38 2.14 9.98
CA ALA A 64 -6.51 3.23 9.53
C ALA A 64 -5.07 2.75 9.31
N ARG A 65 -4.50 1.98 10.25
CA ARG A 65 -3.14 1.41 10.11
C ARG A 65 -3.00 0.51 8.89
N VAL A 66 -3.99 -0.36 8.63
CA VAL A 66 -3.98 -1.23 7.44
C VAL A 66 -4.07 -0.40 6.16
N LYS A 67 -4.95 0.60 6.11
CA LYS A 67 -5.09 1.50 4.95
C LYS A 67 -3.76 2.20 4.62
N ILE A 68 -3.04 2.69 5.64
CA ILE A 68 -1.72 3.31 5.48
C ILE A 68 -0.71 2.30 4.93
N ALA A 69 -0.62 1.11 5.52
CA ALA A 69 0.30 0.08 5.08
C ALA A 69 0.05 -0.35 3.61
N ILE A 70 -1.22 -0.42 3.19
CA ILE A 70 -1.59 -0.69 1.79
C ILE A 70 -1.14 0.47 0.89
N ALA A 71 -1.38 1.72 1.30
CA ALA A 71 -0.98 2.88 0.52
C ALA A 71 0.55 2.98 0.36
N GLU A 72 1.31 2.74 1.44
CA GLU A 72 2.77 2.66 1.40
C GLU A 72 3.25 1.56 0.45
N GLY A 73 2.67 0.35 0.57
CA GLY A 73 2.98 -0.77 -0.33
C GLY A 73 2.64 -0.49 -1.81
N ALA A 74 1.63 0.34 -2.06
CA ALA A 74 1.22 0.77 -3.40
C ALA A 74 1.94 2.04 -3.90
N SER A 75 2.87 2.61 -3.11
CA SER A 75 3.51 3.90 -3.41
C SER A 75 2.52 5.06 -3.64
N VAL A 76 1.40 5.03 -2.93
CA VAL A 76 0.37 6.07 -2.93
C VAL A 76 0.57 6.97 -1.71
N TYR A 77 0.73 8.27 -1.95
CA TYR A 77 0.86 9.23 -0.85
C TYR A 77 -0.52 9.69 -0.36
N LEU A 78 -0.90 9.25 0.84
CA LEU A 78 -2.12 9.66 1.54
C LEU A 78 -1.92 10.99 2.29
N ARG A 79 -1.71 12.08 1.57
CA ARG A 79 -1.40 13.39 2.16
C ARG A 79 -2.38 13.77 3.28
N ASP A 80 -3.68 13.68 3.02
CA ASP A 80 -4.71 14.14 3.96
C ASP A 80 -4.85 13.23 5.18
N GLU A 81 -4.63 11.92 5.02
CA GLU A 81 -4.67 10.94 6.13
C GLU A 81 -3.47 11.14 7.06
N VAL A 82 -2.28 11.33 6.48
CA VAL A 82 -1.04 11.62 7.20
C VAL A 82 -1.18 12.94 7.96
N GLU A 83 -1.68 14.01 7.31
CA GLU A 83 -1.93 15.29 7.96
C GLU A 83 -2.98 15.21 9.09
N ARG A 84 -4.04 14.38 8.93
CA ARG A 84 -5.00 14.10 10.00
C ARG A 84 -4.37 13.40 11.20
N LEU A 85 -3.56 12.37 10.97
CA LEU A 85 -2.95 11.58 12.04
C LEU A 85 -1.85 12.34 12.79
N TYR A 86 -1.12 13.24 12.11
CA TYR A 86 -0.25 14.21 12.78
C TYR A 86 -1.03 15.13 13.73
N ARG A 87 -2.19 15.60 13.30
CA ARG A 87 -3.04 16.51 14.09
C ARG A 87 -3.62 15.83 15.34
N THR A 88 -3.94 14.54 15.25
CA THR A 88 -4.48 13.76 16.37
C THR A 88 -3.40 13.15 17.27
N GLY A 89 -2.12 13.33 16.93
CA GLY A 89 -1.00 12.73 17.66
C GLY A 89 -0.91 11.21 17.53
N ALA A 90 -1.65 10.61 16.60
CA ALA A 90 -1.75 9.17 16.40
C ALA A 90 -0.61 8.60 15.53
N PHE A 91 0.29 9.46 15.04
CA PHE A 91 1.45 9.07 14.23
C PHE A 91 2.70 9.84 14.67
N ALA A 92 3.74 9.11 15.10
CA ALA A 92 5.08 9.66 15.21
C ALA A 92 5.77 9.51 13.85
N PRO A 93 6.47 10.52 13.32
CA PRO A 93 7.19 10.39 12.06
C PRO A 93 8.17 9.21 12.18
N PRO A 94 8.29 8.35 11.15
CA PRO A 94 9.33 7.33 11.15
C PRO A 94 10.69 8.03 11.32
N ALA A 95 11.48 7.56 12.28
CA ALA A 95 12.84 8.03 12.47
C ALA A 95 13.68 7.67 11.24
N ALA A 96 13.79 8.62 10.32
CA ALA A 96 14.60 8.57 9.09
C ALA A 96 14.22 7.45 8.09
N PRO A 97 14.60 7.60 6.80
CA PRO A 97 14.31 6.60 5.78
C PRO A 97 15.13 5.35 6.08
N VAL A 98 14.46 4.20 6.28
CA VAL A 98 15.13 2.90 6.22
C VAL A 98 15.53 2.69 4.77
N GLU A 99 16.84 2.77 4.49
CA GLU A 99 17.39 2.49 3.17
C GLU A 99 16.90 1.12 2.69
N SER A 100 16.16 1.12 1.57
CA SER A 100 15.82 -0.12 0.87
C SER A 100 17.12 -0.76 0.38
N PRO A 101 17.40 -2.04 0.70
CA PRO A 101 18.62 -2.68 0.23
C PRO A 101 18.58 -2.75 -1.29
N ALA A 102 19.51 -2.03 -1.91
CA ALA A 102 19.68 -1.93 -3.34
C ALA A 102 19.62 -3.33 -3.98
N ARG A 103 18.77 -3.45 -5.02
CA ARG A 103 18.82 -4.53 -6.01
C ARG A 103 20.26 -4.69 -6.50
N ARG A 104 20.98 -5.65 -5.94
CA ARG A 104 22.32 -6.02 -6.40
C ARG A 104 22.14 -6.92 -7.62
N SER A 105 22.18 -6.28 -8.78
CA SER A 105 22.34 -6.87 -10.11
C SER A 105 23.37 -8.01 -10.09
N GLN A 106 22.91 -9.25 -10.06
CA GLN A 106 23.72 -10.41 -10.44
C GLN A 106 23.26 -10.86 -11.82
N SER A 107 23.74 -10.13 -12.81
CA SER A 107 23.84 -10.65 -14.15
C SER A 107 25.20 -10.26 -14.72
N ARG A 108 25.98 -11.32 -14.98
CA ARG A 108 26.85 -11.48 -16.15
C ARG A 108 28.36 -11.26 -15.95
N ALA A 109 29.04 -12.36 -15.66
CA ALA A 109 30.30 -12.85 -16.26
C ALA A 109 30.78 -14.01 -15.36
N HIS A 110 31.22 -15.18 -15.78
CA HIS A 110 31.91 -15.60 -17.00
C HIS A 110 31.89 -17.15 -16.97
N ARG A 111 31.15 -17.82 -17.85
CA ARG A 111 31.72 -18.66 -18.92
C ARG A 111 33.19 -19.08 -18.69
N ARG A 112 33.43 -20.32 -18.25
CA ARG A 112 34.43 -21.27 -18.80
C ARG A 112 34.60 -22.50 -17.90
N SER A 113 34.33 -23.66 -18.48
CA SER A 113 35.13 -24.90 -18.41
C SER A 113 34.29 -26.14 -18.12
N ILE A 114 33.88 -26.82 -19.19
CA ILE A 114 33.68 -28.28 -19.22
C ILE A 114 35.09 -28.89 -19.39
N PRO A 115 35.42 -29.98 -18.68
CA PRO A 115 35.64 -31.22 -19.41
C PRO A 115 34.90 -32.41 -18.78
N GLU A 116 34.22 -33.15 -19.66
CA GLU A 116 34.03 -34.58 -19.50
C GLU A 116 35.38 -35.30 -19.44
N ASN A 117 35.40 -36.36 -18.64
CA ASN A 117 35.97 -37.67 -18.94
C ASN A 117 37.07 -38.17 -17.97
N GLN A 118 36.83 -39.42 -17.55
CA GLN A 118 37.76 -40.41 -16.98
C GLN A 118 38.16 -40.26 -15.50
N GLN A 119 37.66 -41.14 -14.63
CA GLN A 119 38.30 -42.45 -14.44
C GLN A 119 37.49 -43.37 -13.50
N LEU A 120 37.34 -44.60 -13.96
CA LEU A 120 37.07 -45.82 -13.20
C LEU A 120 38.04 -46.01 -12.03
N THR A 121 37.52 -46.41 -10.85
CA THR A 121 38.14 -47.39 -9.91
C THR A 121 37.03 -47.83 -8.95
N ILE A 122 36.44 -49.03 -9.09
CA ILE A 122 36.78 -50.26 -8.36
C ILE A 122 37.28 -49.97 -6.93
N TRP A 123 36.42 -50.20 -5.92
CA TRP A 123 36.55 -51.23 -4.87
C TRP A 123 35.20 -51.37 -4.17
#